data_AF-A0A7W5TSE2-F1
#
_entry.id   AF-A0A7W5TSE2-F1
#
_cell.length_a   1.000
_cell.length_b   1.000
_cell.length_c   1.000
_cell.angle_alpha   90.00
_cell.angle_beta   90.00
_cell.angle_gamma   90.00
#
_symmetry.space_group_name_H-M   'P 1'
#
loop_
_entity.id
_entity.type
_entity.pdbx_description
1 polymer ?
#
loop_
_entity_poly.entity_id
_entity_poly.type
_entity_poly.pdbx_seq_one_letter_code
_entity_poly.pdbx_strand_id
1 'polypeptide(L)'
;MRYSKQVRANVLAEMGRRELRQSDVALVLDTSQKNVSRRLHGDVDWKLGELLKLAETWDLPLATILAGADNNPFEPNDDPKVVAA
;
A
#
# COMPACT_ATOMS: atom_id res chain seq x y z
N MET A 1 8.11 -3.39 -12.00
CA MET A 1 8.00 -3.46 -10.53
C MET A 1 6.66 -4.07 -10.19
N ARG A 2 6.57 -4.97 -9.20
CA ARG A 2 5.30 -5.64 -8.84
C ARG A 2 4.30 -4.64 -8.22
N TYR A 3 3.00 -4.84 -8.45
CA TYR A 3 1.92 -3.97 -7.98
C TYR A 3 2.06 -3.57 -6.50
N SER A 4 2.13 -4.54 -5.59
CA SER A 4 2.19 -4.27 -4.13
C SER A 4 3.43 -3.49 -3.71
N LYS A 5 4.58 -3.79 -4.33
CA LYS A 5 5.84 -3.06 -4.09
C LYS A 5 5.76 -1.60 -4.56
N GLN A 6 5.14 -1.35 -5.71
CA GLN A 6 4.96 0.00 -6.25
C GLN A 6 3.99 0.82 -5.39
N VAL A 7 2.80 0.28 -5.09
CA VAL A 7 1.80 0.95 -4.25
C VAL A 7 2.40 1.33 -2.90
N ARG A 8 3.14 0.42 -2.27
CA ARG A 8 3.86 0.69 -1.02
C ARG A 8 4.86 1.83 -1.14
N ALA A 9 5.67 1.83 -2.20
CA ALA A 9 6.65 2.89 -2.44
C ALA A 9 5.97 4.25 -2.63
N ASN A 10 4.84 4.27 -3.34
CA ASN A 10 4.05 5.48 -3.55
C ASN A 10 3.46 5.98 -2.22
N VAL A 11 2.87 5.09 -1.41
CA VAL A 11 2.35 5.45 -0.07
C VAL A 11 3.47 6.04 0.81
N LEU A 12 4.65 5.43 0.83
CA LEU A 12 5.81 5.96 1.58
C LEU A 12 6.26 7.33 1.07
N ALA A 13 6.27 7.53 -0.25
CA ALA A 13 6.61 8.81 -0.85
C ALA A 13 5.58 9.89 -0.45
N GLU A 14 4.28 9.57 -0.50
CA GLU A 14 3.22 10.49 -0.09
C GLU A 14 3.26 10.82 1.40
N MET A 15 3.60 9.85 2.26
CA MET A 15 3.86 10.11 3.68
C MET A 15 5.04 11.06 3.86
N GLY A 16 6.15 10.82 3.15
CA GLY A 16 7.35 11.65 3.22
C GLY A 16 7.10 13.10 2.80
N ARG A 17 6.36 13.32 1.71
CA ARG A 17 6.01 14.67 1.23
C ARG A 17 5.13 15.47 2.19
N ARG A 18 4.36 14.77 3.03
CA ARG A 18 3.42 15.36 3.98
C ARG A 18 3.91 15.30 5.44
N GLU A 19 5.14 14.85 5.66
CA GLU A 19 5.73 14.64 6.99
C GLU A 19 4.89 13.73 7.90
N LEU A 20 4.17 12.76 7.32
CA LEU A 20 3.28 11.87 8.06
C LEU A 20 4.03 10.70 8.69
N ARG A 21 3.62 10.36 9.90
CA ARG A 21 4.05 9.18 10.64
C ARG A 21 3.09 8.02 10.39
N GLN A 22 3.54 6.79 10.68
CA GLN A 22 2.67 5.61 10.59
C GLN A 22 1.46 5.69 11.54
N SER A 23 1.55 6.44 12.64
CA SER A 23 0.43 6.73 13.55
C SER A 23 -0.67 7.54 12.87
N ASP A 24 -0.31 8.45 11.96
CA ASP A 24 -1.26 9.32 11.29
C ASP A 24 -2.05 8.51 10.26
N VAL A 25 -1.35 7.64 9.51
CA VAL A 25 -1.99 6.65 8.63
C VAL A 25 -2.91 5.71 9.41
N ALA A 26 -2.49 5.28 10.60
CA ALA A 26 -3.27 4.39 11.45
C ALA A 26 -4.57 5.05 11.91
N LEU A 27 -4.52 6.35 12.26
CA LEU A 27 -5.69 7.16 12.59
C LEU A 27 -6.66 7.27 11.40
N VAL A 28 -6.14 7.56 10.20
CA VAL A 28 -6.98 7.64 8.99
C VAL A 28 -7.69 6.32 8.72
N LEU A 29 -6.99 5.20 8.87
CA LEU A 29 -7.52 3.88 8.55
C LEU A 29 -8.33 3.23 9.69
N ASP A 30 -8.45 3.89 10.84
CA ASP A 30 -9.04 3.33 12.05
C ASP A 30 -8.44 1.95 12.39
N THR A 31 -7.11 1.91 12.47
CA THR A 31 -6.35 0.68 12.71
C THR A 31 -5.13 0.92 13.60
N SER A 32 -4.39 -0.14 13.93
CA SER A 32 -3.17 -0.01 14.73
C SER A 32 -1.95 0.37 13.87
N GLN A 33 -1.01 1.11 14.44
CA GLN A 33 0.27 1.44 13.79
C GLN A 33 1.05 0.17 13.40
N LYS A 34 0.95 -0.92 14.18
CA LYS A 34 1.51 -2.24 13.82
C LYS A 34 0.93 -2.76 12.50
N ASN A 35 -0.36 -2.56 12.25
CA ASN A 35 -1.03 -3.01 11.03
C ASN A 35 -0.60 -2.17 9.81
N VAL A 36 -0.39 -0.87 10.00
CA VAL A 36 0.22 0.00 9.00
C VAL A 36 1.65 -0.44 8.70
N SER A 37 2.46 -0.68 9.72
CA SER A 37 3.84 -1.15 9.58
C SER A 37 3.92 -2.42 8.71
N ARG A 38 3.07 -3.42 8.97
CA ARG A 38 3.02 -4.65 8.17
C ARG A 38 2.76 -4.39 6.68
N ARG A 39 1.87 -3.44 6.34
CA ARG A 39 1.65 -3.01 4.95
C ARG A 39 2.86 -2.30 4.34
N LEU A 40 3.48 -1.42 5.13
CA LEU A 40 4.68 -0.69 4.72
C LEU A 40 5.93 -1.57 4.61
N HIS A 41 5.91 -2.80 5.12
CA HIS A 41 6.96 -3.81 4.88
C HIS A 41 6.55 -4.86 3.83
N GLY A 42 5.27 -4.93 3.48
CA GLY A 42 4.74 -5.87 2.48
C GLY A 42 4.29 -7.22 3.04
N ASP A 43 4.17 -7.35 4.37
CA ASP A 43 3.61 -8.55 5.02
C ASP A 43 2.09 -8.67 4.81
N VAL A 44 1.44 -7.55 4.49
CA VAL A 44 0.00 -7.43 4.25
C VAL A 44 -0.19 -6.51 3.06
N ASP A 45 -0.96 -6.95 2.08
CA ASP A 45 -1.29 -6.12 0.92
C ASP A 45 -2.26 -4.99 1.29
N TRP A 46 -2.15 -3.87 0.57
CA TRP A 46 -3.09 -2.77 0.65
C TRP A 46 -4.42 -3.15 -0.01
N LYS A 47 -5.53 -2.91 0.69
CA LYS A 47 -6.86 -3.05 0.11
C LYS A 47 -7.23 -1.77 -0.64
N LEU A 48 -7.98 -1.90 -1.74
CA LEU A 48 -8.45 -0.74 -2.52
C LEU A 48 -9.18 0.29 -1.64
N GLY A 49 -10.06 -0.14 -0.74
CA GLY A 49 -10.78 0.76 0.18
C GLY A 49 -9.87 1.53 1.13
N GLU A 50 -8.72 0.96 1.53
CA GLU A 50 -7.72 1.65 2.35
C GLU A 50 -7.01 2.72 1.52
N LEU A 51 -6.64 2.41 0.28
CA LEU A 51 -5.99 3.35 -0.63
C LEU A 51 -6.92 4.52 -1.00
N LEU A 52 -8.21 4.24 -1.24
CA LEU A 52 -9.23 5.26 -1.46
C LEU A 52 -9.35 6.21 -0.27
N LYS A 53 -9.45 5.66 0.95
CA LYS A 53 -9.55 6.46 2.17
C LYS A 53 -8.33 7.36 2.40
N LEU A 54 -7.14 6.84 2.13
CA LEU A 54 -5.91 7.65 2.17
C LEU A 54 -5.91 8.74 1.10
N ALA A 55 -6.30 8.42 -0.13
CA ALA A 55 -6.36 9.38 -1.23
C ALA A 55 -7.30 10.55 -0.92
N GLU A 56 -8.51 10.25 -0.42
CA GLU A 56 -9.50 11.24 0.01
C GLU A 56 -8.97 12.10 1.15
N THR A 57 -8.37 11.48 2.17
CA THR A 57 -7.87 12.21 3.35
C THR A 57 -6.66 13.08 3.03
N TRP A 58 -5.85 12.67 2.06
CA TRP A 58 -4.63 13.38 1.66
C TRP A 58 -4.83 14.33 0.47
N ASP A 59 -6.09 14.53 0.07
CA ASP A 59 -6.53 15.37 -1.04
C ASP A 59 -5.70 15.14 -2.30
N LEU A 60 -5.60 13.86 -2.71
CA LEU A 60 -4.84 13.47 -3.88
C LEU A 60 -5.63 12.46 -4.74
N PRO A 61 -5.48 12.46 -6.07
CA PRO A 61 -6.13 11.46 -6.92
C PRO A 61 -5.64 10.05 -6.63
N LEU A 62 -6.52 9.05 -6.49
CA LEU A 62 -6.12 7.64 -6.29
C LEU A 62 -5.05 7.17 -7.29
N ALA A 63 -5.11 7.67 -8.53
CA ALA A 63 -4.12 7.41 -9.57
C ALA A 63 -2.67 7.74 -9.15
N THR A 64 -2.46 8.73 -8.30
CA THR A 64 -1.13 9.07 -7.76
C THR A 64 -0.59 7.96 -6.85
N ILE A 65 -1.44 7.35 -6.02
CA ILE A 65 -1.06 6.20 -5.19
C ILE A 65 -0.80 4.96 -6.05
N LEU A 66 -1.52 4.79 -7.15
CA LEU A 66 -1.40 3.65 -8.07
C LEU A 66 -0.36 3.85 -9.18
N ALA A 67 0.27 5.02 -9.27
CA ALA A 67 1.15 5.36 -10.39
C ALA A 67 2.28 4.34 -10.60
N GLY A 68 2.42 3.85 -11.84
CA GLY A 68 3.42 2.84 -12.22
C GLY A 68 3.12 1.42 -11.76
N ALA A 69 1.93 1.19 -11.18
CA ALA A 69 1.46 -0.14 -10.78
C ALA A 69 0.64 -0.80 -11.91
N ASP A 70 0.99 -0.53 -13.16
CA ASP A 70 0.23 -0.90 -14.38
C ASP A 70 0.32 -2.39 -14.75
N ASN A 71 1.10 -3.16 -13.98
CA ASN A 71 1.20 -4.61 -14.16
C ASN A 71 -0.03 -5.32 -13.57
N ASN A 72 -0.34 -6.48 -14.14
CA ASN A 72 -1.50 -7.29 -13.76
C ASN A 72 -1.54 -7.53 -12.24
N PRO A 73 -2.55 -7.00 -11.51
CA PRO A 73 -2.63 -7.12 -10.05
C PRO A 73 -2.96 -8.55 -9.59
N PHE A 74 -3.34 -9.43 -10.52
CA PHE A 74 -3.63 -10.84 -10.27
C PHE A 74 -2.41 -11.74 -10.53
N GLU A 75 -1.26 -11.18 -10.93
CA GLU A 75 -0.01 -11.94 -10.93
C GLU A 75 0.32 -12.37 -9.50
N PRO A 76 0.55 -13.68 -9.26
CA PRO A 76 0.70 -14.20 -7.91
C PRO A 76 1.73 -13.45 -7.06
N ASN A 77 1.35 -13.22 -5.79
CA ASN A 77 2.12 -13.05 -4.54
C ASN A 77 3.56 -13.59 -4.40
N ASP A 78 3.84 -14.72 -5.02
CA ASP A 78 5.03 -15.54 -4.79
C ASP A 78 5.50 -16.14 -6.14
N ASP A 79 6.79 -16.50 -6.25
CA ASP A 79 7.17 -17.58 -7.16
C ASP A 79 6.27 -18.77 -6.85
N PRO A 80 5.78 -19.54 -7.85
CA PRO A 80 4.90 -20.67 -7.59
C PRO A 80 5.51 -21.51 -6.47
N LYS A 81 4.85 -21.58 -5.31
CA LYS A 81 5.21 -22.54 -4.28
C LYS A 81 5.15 -23.88 -4.98
N VAL A 82 6.31 -24.47 -5.24
CA VAL A 82 6.43 -25.88 -5.62
C VAL A 82 5.83 -26.66 -4.46
N VAL A 83 4.54 -26.95 -4.58
CA VAL A 83 3.90 -27.99 -3.81
C VAL A 83 4.53 -29.28 -4.30
N ALA A 84 5.53 -29.75 -3.56
CA ALA A 84 6.09 -31.07 -3.75
C ALA A 84 4.95 -32.09 -3.60
N ALA A 85 4.73 -32.86 -4.66
CA ALA A 85 3.78 -33.97 -4.72
C ALA A 85 4.28 -35.18 -3.90
#